data_AF-A0A2V1IN50-F1
#
_entry.id   AF-A0A2V1IN50-F1
#
_cell.length_a   1.000
_cell.length_b   1.000
_cell.length_c   1.000
_cell.angle_alpha   90.00
_cell.angle_beta   90.00
_cell.angle_gamma   90.00
#
_symmetry.space_group_name_H-M   'P 1'
#
loop_
_entity.id
_entity.type
_entity.pdbx_description
1 polymer ?
#
loop_
_entity_poly.entity_id
_entity_poly.type
_entity_poly.pdbx_seq_one_letter_code
_entity_poly.pdbx_strand_id
1 'polypeptide(L)'
;MKKGIKISLWILGGLACILIALICLVGIFSYFTQDYKNSQDNYFARVEYYIEGNVINLQEVGGPYCLIEIVPTRFEILRNEIRSSDDYVGVYATDTSKVFIIAPLPENFSSALERIELNSRDRQFVFNYTSVSVLRTAALYKYKLPLSNNYTPF
;
A
#
# COMPACT_ATOMS: atom_id res chain seq x y z
N MET A 1 24.15 -4.92 53.54
CA MET A 1 24.18 -5.71 52.29
C MET A 1 25.57 -5.63 51.66
N LYS A 2 26.18 -6.76 51.28
CA LYS A 2 27.50 -6.79 50.62
C LYS A 2 27.43 -6.03 49.29
N LYS A 3 28.45 -5.22 48.96
CA LYS A 3 28.51 -4.39 47.72
C LYS A 3 28.15 -5.17 46.44
N GLY A 4 28.57 -6.43 46.34
CA GLY A 4 28.27 -7.31 45.20
C GLY A 4 26.78 -7.61 45.00
N ILE A 5 26.01 -7.79 46.09
CA ILE A 5 24.55 -8.03 46.02
C ILE A 5 23.84 -6.77 45.51
N LYS A 6 24.30 -5.58 45.94
CA LYS A 6 23.72 -4.31 45.49
C LYS A 6 23.93 -4.11 43.99
N ILE A 7 25.15 -4.35 43.49
CA ILE A 7 25.49 -4.23 42.06
C ILE A 7 24.71 -5.23 41.22
N SER A 8 24.58 -6.48 41.67
CA SER A 8 23.79 -7.51 40.98
C SER A 8 22.31 -7.13 40.86
N LEU A 9 21.71 -6.53 41.89
CA LEU A 9 20.33 -6.03 41.82
C LEU A 9 20.16 -4.89 40.82
N TRP A 10 21.12 -3.96 40.73
CA TRP A 10 21.09 -2.87 39.74
C TRP A 10 21.19 -3.39 38.31
N ILE A 11 22.04 -4.40 38.06
CA ILE A 11 22.16 -5.04 36.76
C ILE A 11 20.87 -5.76 36.39
N LEU A 12 20.28 -6.52 37.34
CA LEU A 12 19.03 -7.24 37.11
C LEU A 12 17.85 -6.29 36.84
N GLY A 13 17.76 -5.19 37.60
CA GLY A 13 16.76 -4.13 37.37
C GLY A 13 16.94 -3.44 36.02
N GLY A 14 18.18 -3.14 35.63
CA GLY A 14 18.49 -2.60 34.30
C GLY A 14 18.07 -3.53 33.17
N LEU A 15 18.37 -4.83 33.29
CA LEU A 15 17.94 -5.85 32.34
C LEU A 15 16.42 -5.95 32.25
N ALA A 16 15.71 -5.90 33.38
CA ALA A 16 14.25 -5.92 33.41
C ALA A 16 13.65 -4.69 32.69
N CYS A 17 14.21 -3.50 32.90
CA CYS A 17 13.77 -2.29 32.20
C CYS A 17 13.94 -2.39 30.68
N ILE A 18 15.07 -2.93 30.20
CA ILE A 18 15.32 -3.14 28.76
C ILE A 18 14.30 -4.12 28.19
N LEU A 19 14.00 -5.20 28.92
CA LEU A 19 13.08 -6.24 28.49
C LEU A 19 11.64 -5.70 28.38
N ILE A 20 11.20 -4.89 29.35
CA ILE A 20 9.91 -4.19 29.30
C ILE A 20 9.86 -3.22 28.11
N ALA A 21 10.91 -2.43 27.88
CA ALA A 21 10.97 -1.50 26.76
C ALA A 21 10.85 -2.22 25.40
N LEU A 22 11.50 -3.37 25.23
CA LEU A 22 11.38 -4.20 24.03
C LEU A 22 9.95 -4.74 23.83
N ILE A 23 9.30 -5.21 24.90
CA ILE A 23 7.91 -5.69 24.83
C ILE A 23 6.98 -4.54 24.43
N CYS A 24 7.13 -3.35 25.02
CA CYS A 24 6.35 -2.18 24.65
C CYS A 24 6.56 -1.78 23.19
N LEU A 25 7.81 -1.80 22.72
CA LEU A 25 8.16 -1.51 21.33
C LEU A 25 7.45 -2.47 20.36
N VAL A 26 7.53 -3.78 20.63
CA VAL A 26 6.83 -4.79 19.83
C VAL A 26 5.33 -4.55 19.85
N GLY A 27 4.74 -4.25 21.02
CA GLY A 27 3.33 -3.93 21.15
C GLY A 27 2.89 -2.74 20.28
N ILE A 28 3.70 -1.68 20.23
CA ILE A 28 3.44 -0.52 19.36
C ILE A 28 3.47 -0.92 17.88
N PHE A 29 4.47 -1.67 17.45
CA PHE A 29 4.54 -2.15 16.06
C PHE A 29 3.38 -3.07 15.68
N SER A 30 2.99 -3.97 16.60
CA SER A 30 1.82 -4.83 16.41
C SER A 30 0.53 -4.02 16.30
N TYR A 31 0.36 -2.99 17.14
CA TYR A 31 -0.78 -2.09 17.07
C TYR A 31 -0.88 -1.40 15.71
N PHE A 32 0.21 -0.79 15.23
CA PHE A 32 0.24 -0.14 13.92
C PHE A 32 -0.04 -1.12 12.76
N THR A 33 0.49 -2.33 12.85
CA THR A 33 0.26 -3.37 11.83
C THR A 33 -1.21 -3.77 11.78
N GLN A 34 -1.83 -3.96 12.94
CA GLN A 34 -3.23 -4.32 13.05
C GLN A 34 -4.15 -3.19 12.58
N ASP A 35 -3.86 -1.95 12.99
CA ASP A 35 -4.62 -0.77 12.58
C ASP A 35 -4.58 -0.57 11.06
N TYR A 36 -3.39 -0.72 10.46
CA TYR A 36 -3.22 -0.69 9.01
C TYR A 36 -4.05 -1.78 8.31
N LYS A 37 -3.99 -3.03 8.80
CA LYS A 37 -4.77 -4.13 8.25
C LYS A 37 -6.28 -3.86 8.34
N ASN A 38 -6.75 -3.41 9.49
CA ASN A 38 -8.16 -3.07 9.70
C ASN A 38 -8.63 -1.98 8.74
N SER A 39 -7.79 -0.96 8.51
CA SER A 39 -8.08 0.12 7.56
C SER A 39 -8.21 -0.40 6.12
N GLN A 40 -7.28 -1.26 5.68
CA GLN A 40 -7.38 -1.91 4.37
C GLN A 40 -8.63 -2.78 4.23
N ASP A 41 -8.91 -3.59 5.25
CA ASP A 41 -10.07 -4.48 5.26
C ASP A 41 -11.36 -3.68 5.15
N ASN A 42 -11.46 -2.55 5.86
CA ASN A 42 -12.58 -1.61 5.78
C ASN A 42 -12.69 -0.93 4.40
N TYR A 43 -11.58 -0.59 3.76
CA TYR A 43 -11.60 -0.07 2.38
C TYR A 43 -12.17 -1.11 1.41
N PHE A 44 -11.61 -2.32 1.37
CA PHE A 44 -12.07 -3.36 0.44
C PHE A 44 -13.45 -3.93 0.76
N ALA A 45 -13.96 -3.72 1.98
CA ALA A 45 -15.36 -4.00 2.31
C ALA A 45 -16.33 -3.01 1.63
N ARG A 46 -15.88 -1.82 1.24
CA ARG A 46 -16.70 -0.73 0.67
C ARG A 46 -16.55 -0.58 -0.85
N VAL A 47 -15.57 -1.24 -1.45
CA VAL A 47 -15.33 -1.21 -2.89
C VAL A 47 -15.32 -2.61 -3.49
N GLU A 48 -15.93 -2.74 -4.66
CA GLU A 48 -15.84 -3.94 -5.49
C GLU A 48 -15.75 -3.50 -6.94
N TYR A 49 -14.58 -3.71 -7.54
CA TYR A 49 -14.31 -3.37 -8.94
C TYR A 49 -13.36 -4.38 -9.58
N TYR A 50 -13.48 -4.46 -10.90
CA TYR A 50 -12.60 -5.21 -11.78
C TYR A 50 -12.11 -4.31 -12.91
N ILE A 51 -10.80 -4.30 -13.15
CA ILE A 51 -10.17 -3.52 -14.22
C ILE A 51 -9.23 -4.44 -14.95
N GLU A 52 -9.32 -4.45 -16.27
CA GLU A 52 -8.35 -5.10 -17.13
C GLU A 52 -8.04 -4.17 -18.29
N GLY A 53 -6.79 -4.09 -18.71
CA GLY A 53 -6.41 -3.17 -19.76
C GLY A 53 -4.98 -3.31 -20.25
N ASN A 54 -4.73 -2.72 -21.41
CA ASN A 54 -3.42 -2.67 -22.02
C ASN A 54 -2.67 -1.45 -21.50
N VAL A 55 -1.40 -1.64 -21.13
CA VAL A 55 -0.52 -0.55 -20.72
C VAL A 55 -0.07 0.23 -21.94
N ILE A 56 -0.26 1.56 -21.88
CA ILE A 56 0.14 2.49 -22.94
C ILE A 56 1.30 3.37 -22.52
N ASN A 57 1.52 3.55 -21.22
CA ASN A 57 2.65 4.29 -20.70
C ASN A 57 3.03 3.79 -19.30
N LEU A 58 4.32 3.87 -19.00
CA LEU A 58 4.91 3.50 -17.72
C LEU A 58 5.96 4.54 -17.34
N GLN A 59 5.79 5.18 -16.19
CA GLN A 59 6.70 6.20 -15.69
C GLN A 59 7.13 5.88 -14.26
N GLU A 60 8.43 5.86 -13.99
CA GLU A 60 8.94 5.77 -12.62
C GLU A 60 8.62 7.05 -11.85
N VAL A 61 8.02 6.90 -10.67
CA VAL A 61 7.65 8.03 -9.78
C VAL A 61 8.48 8.08 -8.50
N GLY A 62 9.34 7.08 -8.28
CA GLY A 62 10.28 7.03 -7.17
C GLY A 62 10.24 5.72 -6.39
N GLY A 63 11.41 5.26 -5.93
CA GLY A 63 11.55 3.94 -5.30
C GLY A 63 11.10 2.83 -6.25
N PRO A 64 10.39 1.79 -5.77
CA PRO A 64 9.89 0.71 -6.63
C PRO A 64 8.60 1.08 -7.39
N TYR A 65 8.05 2.29 -7.23
CA TYR A 65 6.72 2.66 -7.73
C TYR A 65 6.76 3.24 -9.14
N CYS A 66 5.80 2.81 -9.95
CA CYS A 66 5.55 3.33 -11.28
C CYS A 66 4.12 3.87 -11.39
N LEU A 67 3.95 4.93 -12.16
CA LEU A 67 2.67 5.37 -12.73
C LEU A 67 2.44 4.57 -14.01
N ILE A 68 1.36 3.80 -14.02
CA ILE A 68 0.93 2.91 -15.10
C ILE A 68 -0.31 3.53 -15.72
N GLU A 69 -0.23 3.91 -16.99
CA GLU A 69 -1.37 4.40 -17.77
C GLU A 69 -1.90 3.25 -18.62
N ILE A 70 -3.21 3.01 -18.54
CA ILE A 70 -3.85 1.92 -19.26
C ILE A 70 -5.05 2.39 -20.08
N VAL A 71 -5.31 1.66 -21.16
CA VAL A 71 -6.58 1.67 -21.88
C VAL A 71 -7.36 0.43 -21.44
N PRO A 72 -8.50 0.60 -20.74
CA PRO A 72 -9.29 -0.53 -20.28
C PRO A 72 -9.85 -1.36 -21.43
N THR A 73 -9.73 -2.67 -21.32
CA THR A 73 -10.49 -3.66 -22.10
C THR A 73 -11.73 -4.12 -21.33
N ARG A 74 -11.70 -4.04 -20.00
CA ARG A 74 -12.83 -4.30 -19.11
C ARG A 74 -12.76 -3.38 -17.90
N PHE A 75 -13.90 -2.77 -17.57
CA PHE A 75 -14.03 -1.88 -16.42
C PHE A 75 -15.40 -2.07 -15.79
N GLU A 76 -15.43 -2.65 -14.59
CA GLU A 76 -16.66 -2.96 -13.87
C GLU A 76 -16.57 -2.43 -12.44
N ILE A 77 -17.59 -1.69 -12.02
CA ILE A 77 -17.76 -1.24 -10.64
C ILE A 77 -19.05 -1.86 -10.13
N LEU A 78 -18.93 -2.79 -9.19
CA LEU A 78 -20.05 -3.49 -8.55
C LEU A 78 -20.49 -2.77 -7.28
N ARG A 79 -19.53 -2.22 -6.54
CA ARG A 79 -19.78 -1.46 -5.31
C ARG A 79 -18.78 -0.34 -5.17
N ASN A 80 -19.26 0.86 -4.84
CA ASN A 80 -18.42 2.00 -4.54
C ASN A 80 -19.10 2.89 -3.49
N GLU A 81 -18.85 2.61 -2.22
CA GLU A 81 -19.40 3.36 -1.08
C GLU A 81 -18.38 4.36 -0.50
N ILE A 82 -17.42 4.78 -1.32
CA ILE A 82 -16.41 5.79 -0.95
C ILE A 82 -17.10 7.16 -0.77
N ARG A 83 -16.79 7.82 0.34
CA ARG A 83 -17.20 9.19 0.66
C ARG A 83 -16.08 10.16 0.31
N SER A 84 -16.41 11.42 0.03
CA SER A 84 -15.42 12.48 -0.24
C SER A 84 -14.42 12.75 0.89
N SER A 85 -14.71 12.30 2.11
CA SER A 85 -13.82 12.39 3.27
C SER A 85 -12.91 11.17 3.45
N ASP A 86 -13.08 10.12 2.65
CA ASP A 86 -12.21 8.96 2.68
C ASP A 86 -10.89 9.27 1.95
N ASP A 87 -9.79 8.64 2.37
CA ASP A 87 -8.53 8.69 1.65
C ASP A 87 -8.56 7.63 0.52
N TYR A 88 -8.58 8.03 -0.76
CA TYR A 88 -8.59 7.09 -1.90
C TYR A 88 -7.81 7.61 -3.10
N VAL A 89 -7.13 6.72 -3.85
CA VAL A 89 -6.63 7.00 -5.21
C VAL A 89 -6.88 5.80 -6.13
N GLY A 90 -7.66 6.06 -7.17
CA GLY A 90 -7.67 5.37 -8.44
C GLY A 90 -8.26 6.40 -9.40
N VAL A 91 -7.43 6.99 -10.26
CA VAL A 91 -7.87 8.09 -11.12
C VAL A 91 -8.31 7.50 -12.44
N TYR A 92 -9.62 7.56 -12.68
CA TYR A 92 -10.25 7.19 -13.94
C TYR A 92 -10.53 8.47 -14.72
N ALA A 93 -10.28 8.46 -16.03
CA ALA A 93 -10.82 9.51 -16.89
C ALA A 93 -12.36 9.49 -16.79
N THR A 94 -13.01 10.66 -16.85
CA THR A 94 -14.48 10.78 -16.73
C THR A 94 -15.23 9.98 -17.78
N ASP A 95 -14.61 9.73 -18.92
CA ASP A 95 -15.12 8.94 -20.03
C ASP A 95 -14.71 7.46 -19.97
N THR A 96 -14.01 7.02 -18.92
CA THR A 96 -13.44 5.66 -18.74
C THR A 96 -12.46 5.22 -19.83
N SER A 97 -12.03 6.12 -20.71
CA SER A 97 -11.12 5.81 -21.82
C SER A 97 -9.72 5.44 -21.34
N LYS A 98 -9.34 5.93 -20.15
CA LYS A 98 -8.03 5.76 -19.54
C LYS A 98 -8.12 5.59 -18.04
N VAL A 99 -7.19 4.82 -17.50
CA VAL A 99 -7.02 4.62 -16.06
C VAL A 99 -5.56 4.76 -15.69
N PHE A 100 -5.31 5.47 -14.59
CA PHE A 100 -3.97 5.69 -14.05
C PHE A 100 -3.82 4.98 -12.72
N ILE A 101 -2.78 4.16 -12.60
CA ILE A 101 -2.52 3.32 -11.43
C ILE A 101 -1.10 3.58 -10.96
N ILE A 102 -0.92 3.84 -9.66
CA ILE A 102 0.41 3.88 -9.05
C ILE A 102 0.62 2.58 -8.29
N ALA A 103 1.63 1.82 -8.69
CA ALA A 103 1.94 0.56 -8.05
C ALA A 103 3.41 0.17 -8.22
N PRO A 104 3.96 -0.63 -7.29
CA PRO A 104 5.28 -1.19 -7.48
C PRO A 104 5.25 -2.35 -8.47
N LEU A 105 6.28 -2.45 -9.31
CA LEU A 105 6.49 -3.64 -10.12
C LEU A 105 7.06 -4.79 -9.25
N PRO A 106 6.75 -6.06 -9.59
CA PRO A 106 7.35 -7.21 -8.92
C PRO A 106 8.89 -7.17 -8.94
N GLU A 107 9.53 -7.61 -7.85
CA GLU A 107 10.99 -7.78 -7.82
C GLU A 107 11.39 -8.78 -8.91
N ASN A 108 12.20 -8.34 -9.89
CA ASN A 108 12.60 -9.07 -11.11
C ASN A 108 11.61 -9.04 -12.28
N PHE A 109 10.75 -8.02 -12.38
CA PHE A 109 9.97 -7.78 -13.60
C PHE A 109 10.90 -7.37 -14.76
N SER A 110 11.27 -8.34 -15.59
CA SER A 110 12.24 -8.16 -16.69
C SER A 110 11.58 -8.01 -18.07
N SER A 111 10.29 -8.32 -18.18
CA SER A 111 9.50 -8.12 -19.39
C SER A 111 8.88 -6.73 -19.44
N ALA A 112 8.58 -6.25 -20.65
CA ALA A 112 7.77 -5.05 -20.81
C ALA A 112 6.40 -5.29 -20.15
N LEU A 113 5.90 -4.33 -19.37
CA LEU A 113 4.56 -4.41 -18.83
C LEU A 113 3.57 -4.06 -19.95
N GLU A 114 2.79 -5.03 -20.39
CA GLU A 114 1.86 -4.91 -21.51
C GLU A 114 0.41 -4.91 -21.06
N ARG A 115 0.10 -5.69 -20.01
CA ARG A 115 -1.26 -5.88 -19.55
C ARG A 115 -1.33 -5.95 -18.04
N ILE A 116 -2.44 -5.43 -17.52
CA ILE A 116 -2.77 -5.53 -16.10
C ILE A 116 -4.19 -6.03 -15.89
N GLU A 117 -4.38 -6.66 -14.74
CA GLU A 117 -5.69 -7.01 -14.19
C GLU A 117 -5.71 -6.63 -12.71
N LEU A 118 -6.79 -5.98 -12.29
CA LEU A 118 -7.05 -5.58 -10.91
C LEU A 118 -8.41 -6.12 -10.49
N ASN A 119 -8.42 -6.85 -9.38
CA ASN A 119 -9.63 -7.37 -8.78
C ASN A 119 -9.62 -7.02 -7.29
N SER A 120 -10.51 -6.11 -6.88
CA SER A 120 -10.57 -5.66 -5.49
C SER A 120 -11.21 -6.66 -4.54
N ARG A 121 -12.05 -7.58 -5.05
CA ARG A 121 -12.71 -8.64 -4.27
C ARG A 121 -11.69 -9.65 -3.75
N ASP A 122 -10.82 -10.11 -4.65
CA ASP A 122 -9.77 -11.09 -4.33
C ASP A 122 -8.44 -10.43 -3.92
N ARG A 123 -8.40 -9.09 -3.92
CA ARG A 123 -7.22 -8.27 -3.67
C ARG A 123 -6.04 -8.68 -4.54
N GLN A 124 -6.28 -8.85 -5.83
CA GLN A 124 -5.26 -9.26 -6.79
C GLN A 124 -4.91 -8.12 -7.72
N PHE A 125 -3.61 -7.99 -7.97
CA PHE A 125 -3.03 -7.21 -9.05
C PHE A 125 -2.17 -8.15 -9.88
N VAL A 126 -2.63 -8.49 -11.07
CA VAL A 126 -1.92 -9.35 -12.02
C VAL A 126 -1.22 -8.49 -13.07
N PHE A 127 0.06 -8.79 -13.31
CA PHE A 127 0.89 -8.18 -14.35
C PHE A 127 1.19 -9.25 -15.40
N ASN A 128 0.92 -8.94 -16.68
CA ASN A 128 1.14 -9.84 -17.82
C ASN A 128 0.64 -11.28 -17.56
N TYR A 129 -0.51 -11.43 -16.90
CA TYR A 129 -1.15 -12.72 -16.55
C TYR A 129 -0.34 -13.70 -15.69
N THR A 130 0.83 -13.31 -15.21
CA THR A 130 1.81 -14.25 -14.66
C THR A 130 2.27 -13.84 -13.27
N SER A 131 2.59 -12.56 -13.10
CA SER A 131 3.04 -12.05 -11.80
C SER A 131 1.84 -11.52 -11.03
N VAL A 132 1.57 -12.07 -9.85
CA VAL A 132 0.46 -11.66 -9.00
C VAL A 132 1.01 -10.95 -7.77
N SER A 133 0.51 -9.76 -7.51
CA SER A 133 0.71 -9.02 -6.27
C SER A 133 -0.60 -8.89 -5.51
N VAL A 134 -0.49 -8.80 -4.19
CA VAL A 134 -1.64 -8.49 -3.34
C VAL A 134 -1.95 -7.00 -3.47
N LEU A 135 -3.18 -6.68 -3.83
CA LEU A 135 -3.72 -5.33 -3.79
C LEU A 135 -3.85 -4.93 -2.32
N ARG A 136 -2.82 -4.26 -1.79
CA ARG A 136 -2.77 -3.87 -0.39
C ARG A 136 -3.68 -2.66 -0.16
N THR A 137 -3.61 -1.65 -1.02
CA THR A 137 -4.51 -0.50 -1.18
C THR A 137 -3.74 0.43 -2.11
N ALA A 138 -4.40 1.39 -2.76
CA ALA A 138 -3.71 2.57 -3.26
C ALA A 138 -3.05 3.26 -2.06
N ALA A 139 -1.79 2.92 -1.79
CA ALA A 139 -1.06 3.51 -0.70
C ALA A 139 -0.81 4.98 -1.08
N LEU A 140 -1.69 5.87 -0.63
CA LEU A 140 -1.45 7.28 -0.74
C LEU A 140 -0.57 7.69 0.44
N TYR A 141 0.58 8.18 0.07
CA TYR A 141 1.43 9.02 0.88
C TYR A 141 0.55 10.11 1.53
N LYS A 142 0.42 10.08 2.86
CA LYS A 142 -0.32 11.11 3.65
C LYS A 142 0.29 12.53 3.51
N TYR A 143 1.44 12.65 2.85
CA TYR A 143 2.23 13.87 2.74
C TYR A 143 2.36 14.29 1.27
N LYS A 144 2.78 15.53 1.01
CA LYS A 144 3.13 15.99 -0.34
C LYS A 144 4.07 14.97 -0.99
N LEU A 145 3.75 14.54 -2.23
CA LEU A 145 4.69 13.83 -3.09
C LEU A 145 6.03 14.58 -3.06
N PRO A 146 7.16 13.88 -2.86
CA PRO A 146 8.46 14.53 -2.92
C PRO A 146 8.66 15.08 -4.34
N LEU A 147 8.55 16.41 -4.43
CA LEU A 147 8.88 17.27 -5.56
C LEU A 147 8.07 17.06 -6.85
N SER A 148 6.96 17.80 -6.94
CA SER A 148 6.58 18.45 -8.19
C SER A 148 6.68 19.96 -8.01
N ASN A 149 7.63 20.59 -8.71
CA ASN A 149 7.32 21.91 -9.22
C ASN A 149 6.32 21.66 -10.35
N ASN A 150 5.07 22.04 -10.09
CA ASN A 150 3.93 22.03 -11.03
C ASN A 150 3.22 20.69 -11.24
N TYR A 151 2.62 20.13 -10.19
CA TYR A 151 1.49 19.23 -10.40
C TYR A 151 0.33 19.54 -9.44
N THR A 152 -0.82 19.90 -10.01
CA THR A 152 -2.13 19.99 -9.33
C THR A 152 -3.01 18.85 -9.82
N PRO A 153 -3.29 17.84 -9.00
CA PRO A 153 -4.49 17.03 -9.14
C PRO A 153 -5.58 17.58 -8.22
N PHE A 154 -6.80 17.58 -8.77
CA PHE A 154 -8.07 18.10 -8.26
C PHE A 154 -8.40 17.70 -6.82
#